data_AF-A0A832D0F1-F1
#
_entry.id   AF-A0A832D0F1-F1
#
_cell.length_a   1.000
_cell.length_b   1.000
_cell.length_c   1.000
_cell.angle_alpha   90.00
_cell.angle_beta   90.00
_cell.angle_gamma   90.00
#
_symmetry.space_group_name_H-M   'P 1'
#
loop_
_entity.id
_entity.type
_entity.pdbx_description
1 polymer ?
#
loop_
_entity_poly.entity_id
_entity_poly.type
_entity_poly.pdbx_seq_one_letter_code
_entity_poly.pdbx_strand_id
1 'polypeptide(L)'
;MKRLAGWSVGAVIAVAVAAGPAMAEPAMMKQAKEAGLPAQNCQYCHTTKLPKKETFKPEELNERGKWLAAEKKKRNAPKPDAAWLKEYSGK
;
A
#
# COMPACT_ATOMS: atom_id res chain seq x y z
N MET A 1 -8.66 -33.22 47.86
CA MET A 1 -7.53 -33.17 46.90
C MET A 1 -7.95 -33.79 45.58
N LYS A 2 -8.13 -32.97 44.54
CA LYS A 2 -7.95 -33.31 43.12
C LYS A 2 -7.91 -32.00 42.34
N ARG A 3 -6.77 -31.76 41.72
CA ARG A 3 -6.39 -30.50 41.08
C ARG A 3 -6.74 -30.54 39.59
N LEU A 4 -7.14 -29.37 39.11
CA LEU A 4 -6.78 -28.70 37.86
C LEU A 4 -7.38 -29.17 36.51
N ALA A 5 -7.70 -28.11 35.75
CA ALA A 5 -7.50 -27.91 34.32
C ALA A 5 -8.73 -28.04 33.42
N GLY A 6 -9.36 -26.89 33.14
CA GLY A 6 -10.19 -26.68 31.95
C GLY A 6 -9.82 -25.33 31.35
N TRP A 7 -9.17 -25.37 30.19
CA TRP A 7 -8.53 -24.24 29.51
C TRP A 7 -9.47 -23.09 29.16
N SER A 8 -9.00 -21.86 29.39
CA SER A 8 -9.53 -20.65 28.77
C SER A 8 -9.32 -20.71 27.25
N VAL A 9 -10.40 -20.75 26.47
CA VAL A 9 -10.35 -20.55 25.03
C VAL A 9 -10.12 -19.06 24.79
N GLY A 10 -8.86 -18.67 24.58
CA GLY A 10 -8.50 -17.35 24.07
C GLY A 10 -9.00 -17.22 22.63
N ALA A 11 -9.95 -16.32 22.41
CA ALA A 11 -10.41 -15.96 21.06
C ALA A 11 -9.28 -15.20 20.33
N VAL A 12 -8.61 -15.87 19.40
CA VAL A 12 -7.68 -15.23 18.47
C VAL A 12 -8.49 -14.51 17.40
N ILE A 13 -8.64 -13.19 17.53
CA ILE A 13 -9.18 -12.35 16.47
C ILE A 13 -8.12 -12.24 15.38
N ALA A 14 -8.23 -13.06 14.34
CA ALA A 14 -7.46 -12.91 13.12
C ALA A 14 -7.95 -11.65 12.40
N VAL A 15 -7.18 -10.56 12.47
CA VAL A 15 -7.40 -9.37 11.62
C VAL A 15 -7.09 -9.78 10.18
N ALA A 16 -8.14 -10.08 9.42
CA ALA A 16 -8.03 -10.28 7.98
C ALA A 16 -7.59 -8.96 7.34
N VAL A 17 -6.31 -8.86 7.00
CA VAL A 17 -5.80 -7.78 6.17
C VAL A 17 -6.37 -8.01 4.77
N ALA A 18 -7.47 -7.31 4.45
CA ALA A 18 -8.03 -7.29 3.12
C ALA A 18 -7.00 -6.70 2.14
N ALA A 19 -6.28 -7.58 1.45
CA ALA A 19 -5.47 -7.23 0.30
C ALA A 19 -6.41 -6.85 -0.86
N GLY A 20 -6.83 -5.59 -0.90
CA GLY A 20 -7.52 -5.03 -2.06
C GLY A 20 -6.63 -5.14 -3.32
N PRO A 21 -7.23 -5.11 -4.53
CA PRO A 21 -6.48 -5.32 -5.77
C PRO A 21 -5.31 -4.35 -5.85
N ALA A 22 -4.09 -4.88 -5.95
CA ALA A 22 -2.87 -4.11 -6.17
C ALA A 22 -3.06 -3.29 -7.45
N MET A 23 -3.13 -1.97 -7.32
CA MET A 23 -3.50 -1.09 -8.42
C MET A 23 -2.26 -0.59 -9.14
N ALA A 24 -1.79 -1.37 -10.10
CA ALA A 24 -0.92 -0.89 -11.15
C ALA A 24 -1.77 -0.59 -12.39
N GLU A 25 -2.51 0.53 -12.37
CA GLU A 25 -3.11 1.06 -13.59
C GLU A 25 -2.13 2.07 -14.21
N PRO A 26 -1.87 2.02 -15.54
CA PRO A 26 -1.28 3.13 -16.28
C PRO A 26 -1.93 4.50 -15.99
N ALA A 27 -3.18 4.48 -15.50
CA ALA A 27 -3.90 5.65 -14.98
C ALA A 27 -3.14 6.39 -13.86
N MET A 28 -2.36 5.71 -13.01
CA MET A 28 -1.60 6.38 -11.93
C MET A 28 -0.49 7.28 -12.47
N MET A 29 0.18 6.88 -13.55
CA MET A 29 1.17 7.73 -14.22
C MET A 29 0.50 8.95 -14.87
N LYS A 30 -0.70 8.77 -15.43
CA LYS A 30 -1.50 9.88 -15.95
C LYS A 30 -1.91 10.84 -14.83
N GLN A 31 -2.44 10.32 -13.71
CA GLN A 31 -2.80 11.14 -12.54
C GLN A 31 -1.59 11.91 -12.00
N ALA A 32 -0.41 11.29 -11.94
CA ALA A 32 0.80 11.97 -11.50
C ALA A 32 1.17 13.13 -12.44
N LYS A 33 1.09 12.91 -13.76
CA LYS A 33 1.31 13.97 -14.76
C LYS A 33 0.28 15.09 -14.65
N GLU A 34 -1.01 14.76 -14.53
CA GLU A 34 -2.10 15.74 -14.37
C GLU A 34 -1.99 16.53 -13.07
N ALA A 35 -1.47 15.91 -12.02
CA ALA A 35 -1.17 16.58 -10.75
C ALA A 35 0.07 17.49 -10.83
N GLY A 36 0.81 17.51 -11.94
CA GLY A 36 2.04 18.29 -12.11
C GLY A 36 3.25 17.67 -11.41
N LEU A 37 3.25 16.37 -11.15
CA LEU A 37 4.37 15.68 -10.52
C LEU A 37 5.42 15.29 -11.56
N PRO A 38 6.71 15.28 -11.20
CA PRO A 38 7.81 14.97 -12.11
C PRO A 38 7.94 13.47 -12.42
N ALA A 39 6.88 12.68 -12.26
CA ALA A 39 6.88 11.24 -12.48
C ALA A 39 7.20 10.89 -13.94
N GLN A 40 8.39 10.30 -14.18
CA GLN A 40 8.83 9.93 -15.53
C GLN A 40 8.46 8.48 -15.90
N ASN A 41 8.45 7.59 -14.92
CA ASN A 41 8.19 6.17 -15.12
C ASN A 41 7.77 5.50 -13.79
N CYS A 42 7.53 4.19 -13.82
CA CYS A 42 7.09 3.42 -12.66
C CYS A 42 8.06 3.53 -11.47
N GLN A 43 9.36 3.77 -11.71
CA GLN A 43 10.36 3.88 -10.65
C GLN A 43 10.21 5.14 -9.80
N TYR A 44 9.30 6.05 -10.18
CA TYR A 44 8.91 7.17 -9.32
C TYR A 44 8.34 6.67 -7.99
N CYS A 45 7.60 5.56 -7.98
CA CYS A 45 7.04 4.95 -6.76
C CYS A 45 7.52 3.51 -6.52
N HIS A 46 8.03 2.84 -7.54
CA HIS A 46 8.52 1.47 -7.46
C HIS A 46 10.05 1.40 -7.49
N THR A 47 10.62 0.29 -7.03
CA THR A 47 12.05 0.01 -7.18
C THR A 47 12.34 -0.75 -8.48
N THR A 48 11.32 -1.37 -9.09
CA THR A 48 11.42 -2.11 -10.34
C THR A 48 10.94 -1.28 -11.54
N LYS A 49 11.51 -1.56 -12.72
CA LYS A 49 11.24 -0.80 -13.96
C LYS A 49 9.78 -0.92 -14.42
N LEU A 50 9.20 -2.12 -14.28
CA LEU A 50 7.83 -2.42 -14.68
C LEU A 50 7.23 -3.40 -13.67
N PRO A 51 6.58 -2.91 -12.61
CA PRO A 51 5.93 -3.78 -11.63
C PRO A 51 4.76 -4.53 -12.30
N LYS A 52 4.63 -5.81 -12.02
CA LYS A 52 3.49 -6.63 -12.46
C LYS A 52 2.50 -6.74 -11.31
N LYS A 53 1.22 -6.56 -11.59
CA LYS A 53 0.16 -6.56 -10.57
C LYS A 53 0.07 -7.90 -9.83
N GLU A 54 0.19 -8.99 -10.56
CA GLU A 54 0.03 -10.37 -10.09
C GLU A 54 1.16 -10.78 -9.15
N THR A 55 2.35 -10.20 -9.33
CA THR A 55 3.55 -10.52 -8.56
C THR A 55 4.04 -9.36 -7.72
N PHE A 56 3.25 -8.27 -7.63
CA PHE A 56 3.64 -7.06 -6.92
C PHE A 56 3.83 -7.38 -5.44
N LYS A 57 4.98 -6.98 -4.91
CA LYS A 57 5.27 -7.07 -3.48
C LYS A 57 5.44 -5.68 -2.87
N PRO A 58 4.96 -5.42 -1.64
CA PRO A 58 5.16 -4.13 -0.98
C PRO A 58 6.63 -3.69 -0.88
N GLU A 59 7.57 -4.64 -0.87
CA GLU A 59 9.02 -4.37 -0.85
C GLU A 59 9.53 -3.78 -2.18
N GLU A 60 8.75 -3.91 -3.27
CA GLU A 60 9.03 -3.29 -4.57
C GLU A 60 8.59 -1.83 -4.64
N LEU A 61 8.11 -1.25 -3.53
CA LEU A 61 7.88 0.19 -3.39
C LEU A 61 9.12 0.87 -2.83
N ASN A 62 9.44 2.04 -3.38
CA ASN A 62 10.37 2.97 -2.73
C ASN A 62 9.63 3.73 -1.59
N GLU A 63 10.33 4.61 -0.88
CA GLU A 63 9.76 5.36 0.24
C GLU A 63 8.52 6.19 -0.15
N ARG A 64 8.51 6.79 -1.34
CA ARG A 64 7.36 7.51 -1.90
C ARG A 64 6.16 6.60 -2.13
N GLY A 65 6.38 5.43 -2.73
CA GLY A 65 5.34 4.43 -2.96
C GLY A 65 4.75 3.89 -1.66
N LYS A 66 5.61 3.60 -0.68
CA LYS A 66 5.19 3.16 0.67
C LYS A 66 4.37 4.24 1.37
N TRP A 67 4.81 5.50 1.30
CA TRP A 67 4.08 6.64 1.85
C TRP A 67 2.68 6.73 1.23
N LEU A 68 2.56 6.63 -0.10
CA LEU A 68 1.26 6.71 -0.76
C LEU A 68 0.32 5.56 -0.38
N ALA A 69 0.87 4.35 -0.23
CA ALA A 69 0.11 3.20 0.25
C ALA A 69 -0.37 3.37 1.70
N ALA A 70 0.46 3.98 2.57
CA ALA A 70 0.09 4.32 3.93
C ALA A 70 -0.97 5.44 3.97
N GLU A 71 -0.82 6.46 3.13
CA GLU A 71 -1.76 7.57 3.05
C GLU A 71 -3.14 7.12 2.56
N LYS A 72 -3.20 6.18 1.60
CA LYS A 72 -4.46 5.51 1.22
C LYS A 72 -5.17 4.90 2.43
N LYS A 73 -4.43 4.18 3.27
CA LYS A 73 -4.98 3.54 4.48
C LYS A 73 -5.47 4.58 5.48
N LYS A 74 -4.65 5.60 5.76
CA LYS A 74 -5.00 6.73 6.64
C LYS A 74 -6.28 7.45 6.19
N ARG A 75 -6.44 7.63 4.87
CA ARG A 75 -7.62 8.26 4.26
C ARG A 75 -8.81 7.32 4.09
N ASN A 76 -8.68 6.04 4.42
CA ASN A 76 -9.68 4.99 4.16
C ASN A 76 -10.18 5.01 2.70
N ALA A 77 -9.29 5.36 1.75
CA ALA A 77 -9.67 5.54 0.37
C ALA A 77 -9.71 4.20 -0.38
N PRO A 78 -10.66 4.01 -1.32
CA PRO A 78 -10.72 2.79 -2.12
C PRO A 78 -9.47 2.63 -3.02
N LYS A 79 -8.93 3.74 -3.49
CA LYS A 79 -7.80 3.85 -4.42
C LYS A 79 -6.79 4.90 -3.93
N PRO A 80 -5.46 4.70 -4.08
CA PRO A 80 -4.50 5.79 -3.88
C PRO A 80 -4.65 6.83 -4.98
N ASP A 81 -4.37 8.09 -4.65
CA ASP A 81 -4.35 9.21 -5.61
C ASP A 81 -2.95 9.81 -5.66
N ALA A 82 -2.35 9.84 -6.86
CA ALA A 82 -1.02 10.40 -7.06
C ALA A 82 -0.94 11.87 -6.61
N ALA A 83 -2.03 12.64 -6.68
CA ALA A 83 -2.04 14.04 -6.28
C ALA A 83 -1.65 14.25 -4.80
N TRP A 84 -1.87 13.26 -3.92
CA TRP A 84 -1.46 13.33 -2.52
C TRP A 84 0.06 13.40 -2.35
N LEU A 85 0.84 12.95 -3.35
CA LEU A 85 2.30 13.04 -3.31
C LEU A 85 2.83 14.48 -3.24
N LYS A 86 1.98 15.50 -3.43
CA LYS A 86 2.32 16.89 -3.12
C LYS A 86 2.57 17.12 -1.62
N GLU A 87 2.03 16.27 -0.76
CA GLU A 87 2.21 16.30 0.70
C GLU A 87 3.39 15.42 1.16
N TYR A 88 3.97 14.62 0.25
CA TYR A 88 5.11 13.78 0.57
C TYR A 88 6.39 14.63 0.66
N SER A 89 6.97 14.73 1.85
CA SER A 89 8.19 15.51 2.13
C SER A 89 9.51 14.74 1.97
N GLY A 90 9.43 13.43 1.67
CA GLY A 90 10.61 12.61 1.44
C GLY A 90 11.22 12.84 0.06
N LYS A 91 12.49 12.43 -0.10
CA LYS A 91 13.21 12.48 -1.39
C LYS A 91 12.76 11.37 -2.33
#